data_AF-A0A1I3ULW9-F1
#
_entry.id   AF-A0A1I3ULW9-F1
#
_cell.length_a   1.000
_cell.length_b   1.000
_cell.length_c   1.000
_cell.angle_alpha   90.00
_cell.angle_beta   90.00
_cell.angle_gamma   90.00
#
_symmetry.space_group_name_H-M   'P 1'
#
loop_
_entity.id
_entity.type
_entity.pdbx_description
1 polymer ?
#
loop_
_entity_poly.entity_id
_entity_poly.type
_entity_poly.pdbx_seq_one_letter_code
_entity_poly.pdbx_strand_id
1 'polypeptide(L)'
;MGAIKKTQPVIIWKETEPKSKPGIGPLPSDDEIIIACEDVPIEFKWHGRDVREFIHMWEQGLSLLDIARSWEDRNPDDVIFLWEHALYKGWIKDRPGGIWGRRRKD
;
A
#
# COMPACT_ATOMS: atom_id res chain seq x y z
N MET A 1 -18.95 -55.80 6.39
CA MET A 1 -19.29 -54.42 5.95
C MET A 1 -18.22 -53.50 6.51
N GLY A 2 -17.27 -53.05 5.68
CA GLY A 2 -16.18 -52.16 6.10
C GLY A 2 -16.24 -50.87 5.30
N ALA A 3 -16.42 -49.75 5.99
CA ALA A 3 -16.62 -48.44 5.38
C ALA A 3 -15.38 -47.97 4.59
N ILE A 4 -15.57 -47.62 3.32
CA ILE A 4 -14.58 -46.95 2.49
C ILE A 4 -14.46 -45.51 3.00
N LYS A 5 -13.36 -45.17 3.66
CA LYS A 5 -13.04 -43.78 4.00
C LYS A 5 -12.66 -43.06 2.71
N LYS A 6 -13.55 -42.18 2.24
CA LYS A 6 -13.27 -41.28 1.12
C LYS A 6 -12.29 -40.20 1.60
N THR A 7 -11.01 -40.39 1.34
CA THR A 7 -10.00 -39.34 1.51
C THR A 7 -10.18 -38.34 0.37
N GLN A 8 -10.67 -37.14 0.68
CA GLN A 8 -10.61 -36.04 -0.28
C GLN A 8 -9.15 -35.60 -0.41
N PRO A 9 -8.68 -35.24 -1.63
CA PRO A 9 -7.35 -34.68 -1.78
C PRO A 9 -7.34 -33.30 -1.10
N VAL A 10 -6.52 -33.17 -0.06
CA VAL A 10 -6.14 -31.85 0.46
C VAL A 10 -5.30 -31.22 -0.65
N ILE A 11 -5.87 -30.27 -1.37
CA ILE A 11 -5.11 -29.40 -2.26
C ILE A 11 -4.23 -28.55 -1.35
N ILE A 12 -2.96 -28.93 -1.24
CA ILE A 12 -1.94 -28.08 -0.64
C ILE A 12 -1.72 -26.96 -1.65
N TRP A 13 -2.34 -25.81 -1.41
CA TRP A 13 -1.91 -24.58 -2.04
C TRP A 13 -0.45 -24.39 -1.62
N LYS A 14 0.49 -24.61 -2.55
CA LYS A 14 1.79 -23.95 -2.42
C LYS A 14 1.46 -22.48 -2.59
N GLU A 15 1.41 -21.74 -1.49
CA GLU A 15 1.63 -20.30 -1.54
C GLU A 15 2.77 -20.07 -2.52
N THR A 16 2.47 -19.48 -3.67
CA THR A 16 3.50 -18.85 -4.46
C THR A 16 3.94 -17.69 -3.62
N GLU A 17 4.95 -17.92 -2.78
CA GLU A 17 5.64 -16.87 -2.06
C GLU A 17 5.84 -15.71 -3.06
N PRO A 18 5.38 -14.49 -2.76
CA PRO A 18 5.66 -13.36 -3.62
C PRO A 18 7.18 -13.33 -3.85
N LYS A 19 7.59 -13.38 -5.12
CA LYS A 19 8.99 -13.45 -5.55
C LYS A 19 9.70 -12.13 -5.30
N SER A 20 9.87 -11.75 -4.05
CA SER A 20 10.85 -10.80 -3.52
C SER A 20 10.44 -10.44 -2.09
N LYS A 21 11.40 -10.46 -1.16
CA LYS A 21 11.30 -9.63 0.05
C LYS A 21 10.96 -8.21 -0.41
N PRO A 22 10.10 -7.42 0.27
CA PRO A 22 9.89 -6.01 -0.08
C PRO A 22 11.25 -5.33 -0.03
N GLY A 23 11.88 -5.21 -1.20
CA GLY A 23 13.20 -4.62 -1.35
C GLY A 23 12.99 -3.14 -1.24
N ILE A 24 13.90 -2.44 -0.55
CA ILE A 24 13.96 -0.98 -0.58
C ILE A 24 14.22 -0.60 -2.04
N GLY A 25 13.15 -0.43 -2.81
CA GLY A 25 13.23 0.07 -4.17
C GLY A 25 13.69 1.52 -4.14
N PRO A 26 14.36 2.01 -5.19
CA PRO A 26 14.60 3.44 -5.30
C PRO A 26 13.27 4.19 -5.23
N LEU A 27 13.29 5.38 -4.62
CA LEU A 27 12.15 6.28 -4.68
C LEU A 27 11.90 6.68 -6.14
N PRO A 28 10.63 6.89 -6.53
CA PRO A 28 10.29 7.25 -7.89
C PRO A 28 10.79 8.65 -8.26
N SER A 29 11.15 8.83 -9.53
CA SER A 29 11.48 10.16 -10.10
C SER A 29 10.23 11.04 -10.22
N ASP A 30 10.38 12.35 -10.40
CA ASP A 30 9.23 13.29 -10.30
C ASP A 30 8.18 13.00 -11.38
N ASP A 31 8.66 12.69 -12.58
CA ASP A 31 7.85 12.46 -13.78
C ASP A 31 7.36 11.00 -13.91
N GLU A 32 7.72 10.13 -12.98
CA GLU A 32 7.31 8.73 -12.99
C GLU A 32 5.83 8.59 -12.60
N ILE A 33 5.11 7.75 -13.34
CA ILE A 33 3.70 7.43 -13.05
C ILE A 33 3.64 6.10 -12.30
N ILE A 34 3.09 6.13 -11.10
CA ILE A 34 2.85 4.96 -10.26
C ILE A 34 1.37 4.61 -10.31
N ILE A 35 1.09 3.34 -10.58
CA ILE A 35 -0.25 2.76 -10.49
C ILE A 35 -0.27 1.94 -9.20
N ALA A 36 -0.99 2.43 -8.20
CA ALA A 36 -1.01 1.77 -6.89
C ALA A 36 -1.82 0.46 -6.93
N CYS A 37 -2.83 0.39 -7.80
CA CYS A 37 -3.66 -0.79 -8.02
C CYS A 37 -4.08 -0.86 -9.50
N GLU A 38 -3.76 -1.98 -10.18
CA GLU A 38 -3.94 -2.14 -11.63
C GLU A 38 -5.39 -2.47 -12.04
N ASP A 39 -6.19 -2.99 -11.11
CA ASP A 39 -7.57 -3.46 -11.35
C ASP A 39 -8.65 -2.36 -11.17
N VAL A 40 -8.24 -1.13 -10.88
CA VAL A 40 -9.14 0.01 -10.61
C VAL A 40 -8.83 1.21 -11.52
N PRO A 41 -9.80 2.13 -11.73
CA PRO A 41 -9.70 3.20 -12.73
C PRO A 41 -8.52 4.18 -12.56
N ILE A 42 -8.35 5.10 -13.52
CA ILE A 42 -7.24 6.07 -13.63
C ILE A 42 -7.00 6.90 -12.35
N GLU A 43 -8.00 7.02 -11.47
CA GLU A 43 -7.95 7.67 -10.15
C GLU A 43 -6.74 7.23 -9.29
N PHE A 44 -6.22 6.00 -9.49
CA PHE A 44 -5.10 5.43 -8.69
C PHE A 44 -3.71 5.67 -9.29
N LYS A 45 -3.60 6.62 -10.22
CA LYS A 45 -2.31 7.08 -10.77
C LYS A 45 -1.72 8.20 -9.92
N TRP A 46 -0.46 8.07 -9.57
CA TRP A 46 0.31 9.00 -8.77
C TRP A 46 1.55 9.46 -9.53
N HIS A 47 1.90 10.73 -9.46
CA HIS A 47 3.23 11.16 -9.87
C HIS A 47 4.23 10.82 -8.77
N GLY A 48 5.48 10.51 -9.14
CA GLY A 48 6.51 10.19 -8.16
C GLY A 48 6.84 11.35 -7.21
N ARG A 49 6.53 12.59 -7.61
CA ARG A 49 6.53 13.75 -6.70
C ARG A 49 5.48 13.61 -5.58
N ASP A 50 4.27 13.16 -5.92
CA ASP A 50 3.15 13.01 -4.98
C ASP A 50 3.47 11.86 -4.00
N VAL A 51 4.12 10.80 -4.49
CA VAL A 51 4.60 9.68 -3.66
C VAL A 51 5.68 10.14 -2.68
N ARG A 52 6.61 11.00 -3.11
CA ARG A 52 7.61 11.57 -2.19
C ARG A 52 6.99 12.51 -1.16
N GLU A 53 5.99 13.29 -1.55
CA GLU A 53 5.24 14.13 -0.63
C GLU A 53 4.48 13.28 0.41
N PHE A 54 3.83 12.21 -0.04
CA PHE A 54 3.20 11.21 0.82
C PHE A 54 4.19 10.64 1.85
N ILE A 55 5.36 10.19 1.39
CA ILE A 55 6.40 9.64 2.27
C ILE A 55 6.85 10.67 3.29
N HIS A 56 7.09 11.92 2.87
CA HIS A 56 7.48 13.00 3.76
C HIS A 56 6.43 13.23 4.86
N MET A 57 5.15 13.30 4.50
CA MET A 57 4.07 13.46 5.47
C MET A 57 3.89 12.22 6.38
N TRP A 58 4.14 11.02 5.84
CA TRP A 58 4.15 9.79 6.61
C TRP A 58 5.28 9.79 7.66
N GLU A 59 6.48 10.24 7.30
CA GLU A 59 7.61 10.35 8.22
C GLU A 59 7.38 11.41 9.31
N GLN A 60 6.62 12.47 9.00
CA GLN A 60 6.15 13.45 9.99
C GLN A 60 5.09 12.91 10.97
N GLY A 61 4.63 11.67 10.76
CA GLY A 61 3.64 11.02 11.62
C GLY A 61 2.19 11.39 11.31
N LEU A 62 1.88 12.14 10.24
CA LEU A 62 0.51 12.56 9.94
C LEU A 62 -0.42 11.38 9.62
N SER A 63 -1.67 11.40 10.10
CA SER A 63 -2.69 10.40 9.77
C SER A 63 -2.95 10.31 8.26
N LEU A 64 -3.33 9.14 7.74
CA LEU A 64 -3.70 9.00 6.32
C LEU A 64 -4.83 9.95 5.92
N LEU A 65 -5.77 10.20 6.83
CA LEU A 65 -6.86 11.15 6.60
C LEU A 65 -6.34 12.58 6.42
N ASP A 66 -5.40 13.01 7.26
CA ASP A 66 -4.84 14.37 7.15
C ASP A 66 -3.86 14.50 5.98
N ILE A 67 -3.20 13.41 5.60
CA ILE A 67 -2.42 13.31 4.36
C ILE A 67 -3.35 13.45 3.15
N ALA A 68 -4.44 12.69 3.08
CA ALA A 68 -5.40 12.79 1.99
C ALA A 68 -5.99 14.20 1.85
N ARG A 69 -6.31 14.85 2.98
CA ARG A 69 -6.79 16.24 3.02
C ARG A 69 -5.78 17.28 2.55
N SER A 70 -4.52 16.91 2.34
CA SER A 70 -3.52 17.82 1.77
C SER A 70 -3.67 17.99 0.26
N TRP A 71 -4.35 17.08 -0.42
CA TRP A 71 -4.62 17.14 -1.85
C TRP A 71 -6.11 17.44 -2.10
N GLU A 72 -6.38 18.34 -3.05
CA GLU A 72 -7.76 18.74 -3.40
C GLU A 72 -8.48 17.67 -4.23
N ASP A 73 -7.73 16.85 -4.95
CA ASP A 73 -8.20 15.91 -5.97
C ASP A 73 -8.11 14.43 -5.55
N ARG A 74 -7.76 14.13 -4.28
CA ARG A 74 -7.58 12.76 -3.80
C ARG A 74 -8.56 12.36 -2.72
N ASN A 75 -9.19 11.20 -2.89
CA ASN A 75 -10.01 10.59 -1.86
C ASN A 75 -9.11 9.88 -0.83
N PRO A 76 -9.40 9.97 0.48
CA PRO A 76 -8.81 9.11 1.50
C PRO A 76 -8.67 7.63 1.12
N ASP A 77 -9.66 7.06 0.41
CA ASP A 77 -9.61 5.66 -0.04
C ASP A 77 -8.47 5.42 -1.03
N ASP A 78 -8.18 6.36 -1.93
CA ASP A 78 -7.08 6.25 -2.91
C ASP A 78 -5.72 6.25 -2.23
N VAL A 79 -5.61 7.03 -1.15
CA VAL A 79 -4.39 7.14 -0.35
C VAL A 79 -4.10 5.83 0.41
N ILE A 80 -5.13 5.03 0.73
CA ILE A 80 -4.93 3.70 1.33
C ILE A 80 -4.17 2.78 0.37
N PHE A 81 -4.53 2.77 -0.92
CA PHE A 81 -3.81 1.97 -1.91
C PHE A 81 -2.37 2.46 -2.10
N LEU A 82 -2.15 3.77 -2.08
CA LEU A 82 -0.78 4.32 -2.10
C LEU A 82 0.02 3.88 -0.88
N TRP A 83 -0.59 3.87 0.31
CA TRP A 83 0.04 3.42 1.55
C TRP A 83 0.45 1.94 1.48
N GLU A 84 -0.46 1.05 1.07
CA GLU A 84 -0.17 -0.37 0.90
C GLU A 84 0.93 -0.60 -0.15
N HIS A 85 0.86 0.11 -1.27
CA HIS A 85 1.87 0.05 -2.31
C HIS A 85 3.24 0.50 -1.80
N ALA A 86 3.30 1.62 -1.07
CA ALA A 86 4.53 2.16 -0.52
C ALA A 86 5.16 1.24 0.55
N LEU A 87 4.34 0.54 1.35
CA LEU A 87 4.80 -0.51 2.26
C LEU A 87 5.37 -1.71 1.49
N TYR A 88 4.64 -2.18 0.48
CA TYR A 88 5.07 -3.29 -0.37
C TYR A 88 6.39 -2.99 -1.10
N LYS A 89 6.58 -1.75 -1.55
CA LYS A 89 7.83 -1.27 -2.18
C LYS A 89 8.95 -0.96 -1.18
N GLY A 90 8.67 -1.04 0.13
CA GLY A 90 9.64 -0.70 1.17
C GLY A 90 10.03 0.78 1.22
N TRP A 91 9.25 1.67 0.60
CA TRP A 91 9.47 3.12 0.64
C TRP A 91 9.11 3.73 1.98
N ILE A 92 8.14 3.11 2.67
CA ILE A 92 7.78 3.44 4.05
C ILE A 92 7.85 2.19 4.92
N LYS A 93 7.84 2.41 6.24
CA LYS A 93 7.73 1.35 7.24
C LYS A 93 6.49 1.58 8.10
N ASP A 94 6.03 0.50 8.72
CA ASP A 94 5.08 0.60 9.83
C ASP A 94 5.60 1.53 10.92
N ARG A 95 4.69 2.29 11.53
CA ARG A 95 4.97 3.26 12.58
C ARG A 95 3.94 3.17 13.71
N PRO A 96 4.25 3.60 14.94
CA PRO A 96 3.27 3.69 16.01
C PRO A 96 2.05 4.51 15.59
N GLY A 97 0.86 3.98 15.84
CA GLY A 97 -0.41 4.59 15.39
C GLY A 97 -0.78 4.33 13.93
N GLY A 98 0.11 3.72 13.12
CA GLY A 98 -0.18 3.27 11.75
C GLY A 98 -0.86 4.33 10.90
N ILE A 99 -2.00 3.96 10.31
CA ILE A 99 -2.84 4.84 9.49
C ILE A 99 -3.44 6.02 10.28
N TRP A 100 -3.63 5.85 11.60
CA TRP A 100 -4.27 6.85 12.46
C TRP A 100 -3.33 8.01 12.81
N GLY A 101 -2.01 7.74 12.88
CA GLY A 101 -0.96 8.74 13.06
C GLY A 101 -1.27 9.81 14.12
N ARG A 102 -0.68 10.99 13.94
CA ARG A 102 -1.03 12.22 14.65
C ARG A 102 -1.95 13.07 13.78
N ARG A 103 -2.78 13.89 14.43
CA ARG A 103 -3.59 14.88 13.72
C ARG A 103 -2.74 16.07 13.28
N ARG A 104 -3.03 16.60 12.08
CA ARG A 104 -2.53 17.92 11.68
C ARG A 104 -3.11 18.95 12.65
N LYS A 105 -2.27 19.89 13.11
CA LYS A 105 -2.75 21.03 13.89
C LYS A 105 -3.20 22.10 12.89
N ASP A 106 -4.45 22.50 13.03
CA ASP A 106 -5.12 23.55 12.27
C ASP A 106 -4.39 24.89 12.39
#